data_AF-A0A3N2QV47-F1
#
_entry.id   AF-A0A3N2QV47-F1
#
_cell.length_a   1.000
_cell.length_b   1.000
_cell.length_c   1.000
_cell.angle_alpha   90.00
_cell.angle_beta   90.00
_cell.angle_gamma   90.00
#
_symmetry.space_group_name_H-M   'P 1'
#
loop_
_entity.id
_entity.type
_entity.pdbx_description
1 polymer ?
#
loop_
_entity_poly.entity_id
_entity_poly.type
_entity_poly.pdbx_seq_one_letter_code
_entity_poly.pdbx_strand_id
1 'polypeptide(L)'
;MDGRWCRLAPLAQGHRDRLFAAFSEDPDGAMWRYLPVGPFADAEAYGRWLDAACGAGDPLHFAVATADRHLGGTLSLMRQQPEAGSIEIGWVTFAPRLQRTVAATEALYLPMRWAFEAGYRRLEWKCDAANAASRRAAQRLGFSFEGVHRQARVVKGRNRDTAWFSVIDGEWQALSAVLETWLDPANFDPDGAQRTRLSDLTLPLLAARDPALE
;
A
#
# COMPACT_ATOMS: atom_id res chain seq x y z
N MET A 1 4.34 -3.84 -13.42
CA MET A 1 5.51 -3.16 -12.82
C MET A 1 6.35 -4.26 -12.19
N ASP A 2 7.63 -4.32 -12.54
CA ASP A 2 8.53 -5.38 -12.08
C ASP A 2 9.58 -4.79 -11.13
N GLY A 3 9.79 -5.48 -10.01
CA GLY A 3 10.83 -5.21 -9.02
C GLY A 3 11.73 -6.43 -8.82
N ARG A 4 12.62 -6.36 -7.83
CA ARG A 4 13.53 -7.44 -7.46
C ARG A 4 12.85 -8.49 -6.58
N TRP A 5 12.00 -8.04 -5.65
CA TRP A 5 11.37 -8.83 -4.60
C TRP A 5 9.91 -9.17 -4.92
N CYS A 6 9.26 -8.41 -5.78
CA CYS A 6 7.89 -8.59 -6.20
C CYS A 6 7.61 -8.09 -7.63
N ARG A 7 6.42 -8.43 -8.11
CA ARG A 7 5.83 -7.94 -9.34
C ARG A 7 4.39 -7.52 -9.09
N LEU A 8 4.01 -6.40 -9.68
CA LEU A 8 2.63 -5.95 -9.78
C LEU A 8 2.10 -6.22 -11.18
N ALA A 9 1.01 -6.98 -11.26
CA ALA A 9 0.26 -7.22 -12.50
C ALA A 9 -1.17 -6.68 -12.33
N PRO A 10 -1.81 -6.18 -13.41
CA PRO A 10 -3.22 -5.80 -13.34
C PRO A 10 -4.06 -6.90 -12.70
N LEU A 11 -4.97 -6.52 -11.81
CA LEU A 11 -5.87 -7.47 -11.16
C LEU A 11 -6.75 -8.15 -12.23
N ALA A 12 -6.94 -9.46 -12.11
CA ALA A 12 -7.64 -10.27 -13.10
C ALA A 12 -8.38 -11.41 -12.40
N GLN A 13 -9.45 -11.91 -13.02
CA GLN A 13 -10.23 -13.02 -12.46
C GLN A 13 -9.39 -14.28 -12.20
N GLY A 14 -8.38 -14.54 -13.03
CA GLY A 14 -7.44 -15.66 -12.83
C GLY A 14 -6.66 -15.61 -11.51
N HIS A 15 -6.65 -14.47 -10.79
CA HIS A 15 -6.03 -14.34 -9.48
C HIS A 15 -6.92 -14.78 -8.31
N ARG A 16 -8.23 -14.99 -8.53
CA ARG A 16 -9.25 -15.21 -7.49
C ARG A 16 -8.85 -16.26 -6.46
N ASP A 17 -8.67 -17.51 -6.89
CA ASP A 17 -8.50 -18.64 -5.96
C ASP A 17 -7.19 -18.51 -5.17
N ARG A 18 -6.13 -18.01 -5.81
CA ARG A 18 -4.81 -17.83 -5.20
C ARG A 18 -4.79 -16.67 -4.21
N LEU A 19 -5.45 -15.55 -4.53
CA LEU A 19 -5.59 -14.42 -3.60
C LEU A 19 -6.51 -14.78 -2.44
N PHE A 20 -7.64 -15.44 -2.69
CA PHE A 20 -8.53 -15.90 -1.63
C PHE A 20 -7.80 -16.86 -0.68
N ALA A 21 -7.06 -17.84 -1.21
CA ALA A 21 -6.26 -18.75 -0.40
C ALA A 21 -5.24 -18.02 0.48
N ALA A 22 -4.53 -17.02 -0.06
CA ALA A 22 -3.61 -16.20 0.73
C ALA A 22 -4.35 -15.38 1.80
N PHE A 23 -5.52 -14.83 1.46
CA PHE A 23 -6.30 -14.03 2.38
C PHE A 23 -6.93 -14.84 3.53
N SER A 24 -7.18 -16.13 3.32
CA SER A 24 -7.68 -17.04 4.35
C SER A 24 -6.66 -17.39 5.44
N GLU A 25 -5.39 -16.95 5.33
CA GLU A 25 -4.42 -17.00 6.43
C GLU A 25 -4.74 -16.05 7.59
N ASP A 26 -5.68 -15.13 7.39
CA ASP A 26 -6.17 -14.20 8.40
C ASP A 26 -7.58 -14.64 8.87
N PRO A 27 -7.70 -15.70 9.69
CA PRO A 27 -9.01 -16.24 10.09
C PRO A 27 -9.84 -15.24 10.90
N ASP A 28 -9.20 -14.29 11.58
CA ASP A 28 -9.85 -13.24 12.36
C ASP A 28 -10.28 -12.04 11.49
N GLY A 29 -9.93 -12.04 10.21
CA GLY A 29 -10.23 -10.97 9.26
C GLY A 29 -9.67 -9.60 9.66
N ALA A 30 -8.58 -9.58 10.43
CA ALA A 30 -7.96 -8.35 10.93
C ALA A 30 -7.54 -7.39 9.80
N MET A 31 -7.07 -7.90 8.65
CA MET A 31 -6.68 -7.07 7.50
C MET A 31 -7.87 -6.37 6.84
N TRP A 32 -9.09 -6.91 6.99
CA TRP A 32 -10.32 -6.32 6.44
C TRP A 32 -10.94 -5.25 7.34
N ARG A 33 -10.47 -5.12 8.58
CA ARG A 33 -11.09 -4.28 9.63
C ARG A 33 -11.36 -2.84 9.18
N TYR A 34 -10.42 -2.26 8.42
CA TYR A 34 -10.49 -0.86 7.98
C TYR A 34 -10.77 -0.70 6.48
N LEU A 35 -10.95 -1.81 5.75
CA LEU A 35 -11.39 -1.79 4.37
C LEU A 35 -12.92 -1.68 4.31
N PRO A 36 -13.48 -1.06 3.27
CA PRO A 36 -14.93 -0.95 3.10
C PRO A 36 -15.59 -2.29 2.71
N VAL A 37 -14.80 -3.29 2.32
CA VAL A 37 -15.24 -4.64 1.93
C VAL A 37 -14.64 -5.70 2.84
N GLY A 38 -15.09 -6.94 2.64
CA GLY A 38 -14.58 -8.11 3.34
C GLY A 38 -14.94 -8.16 4.84
N PRO A 39 -14.55 -9.23 5.55
CA PRO A 39 -13.99 -10.46 5.00
C PRO A 39 -14.97 -11.17 4.05
N PHE A 40 -14.44 -12.00 3.15
CA PHE A 40 -15.25 -12.77 2.19
C PHE A 40 -15.45 -14.19 2.71
N ALA A 41 -16.66 -14.73 2.60
CA ALA A 41 -17.01 -16.05 3.12
C ALA A 41 -16.34 -17.20 2.35
N ASP A 42 -16.18 -17.04 1.04
CA ASP A 42 -15.63 -18.04 0.14
C ASP A 42 -14.99 -17.37 -1.10
N ALA A 43 -14.33 -18.19 -1.92
CA ALA A 43 -13.68 -17.74 -3.15
C ALA A 43 -14.68 -17.15 -4.15
N GLU A 44 -15.94 -17.59 -4.14
CA GLU A 44 -16.97 -17.09 -5.05
C GLU A 44 -17.39 -15.65 -4.68
N ALA A 45 -17.60 -15.39 -3.39
CA ALA A 45 -17.87 -14.07 -2.84
C ALA A 45 -16.73 -13.09 -3.12
N TYR A 46 -15.48 -13.55 -2.98
CA TYR A 46 -14.32 -12.75 -3.39
C TYR A 46 -14.29 -12.54 -4.91
N GLY A 47 -14.62 -13.56 -5.69
CA GLY A 47 -14.72 -13.49 -7.15
C GLY A 47 -15.70 -12.44 -7.64
N ARG A 48 -16.89 -12.34 -7.03
CA ARG A 48 -17.88 -11.31 -7.39
C ARG A 48 -17.37 -9.90 -7.14
N TRP A 49 -16.60 -9.69 -6.07
CA TRP A 49 -15.92 -8.40 -5.84
C TRP A 49 -14.83 -8.15 -6.89
N LEU A 50 -14.07 -9.21 -7.22
CA LEU A 50 -12.97 -9.16 -8.18
C LEU A 50 -13.45 -8.74 -9.58
N ASP A 51 -14.63 -9.22 -10.01
CA ASP A 51 -15.24 -8.83 -11.30
C ASP A 51 -15.42 -7.31 -11.43
N ALA A 52 -15.92 -6.67 -10.37
CA ALA A 52 -16.07 -5.22 -10.34
C ALA A 52 -14.71 -4.49 -10.28
N ALA A 53 -13.71 -5.07 -9.62
CA ALA A 53 -12.39 -4.47 -9.44
C ALA A 53 -11.49 -4.56 -10.68
N CYS A 54 -11.57 -5.61 -11.49
CA CYS A 54 -10.66 -5.85 -12.62
C CYS A 54 -10.91 -4.93 -13.83
N GLY A 55 -12.09 -4.31 -13.93
CA GLY A 55 -12.49 -3.49 -15.08
C GLY A 55 -12.53 -1.98 -14.82
N ALA A 56 -12.24 -1.55 -13.59
CA ALA A 56 -12.29 -0.13 -13.23
C ALA A 56 -11.04 0.61 -13.73
N GLY A 57 -11.23 1.76 -14.38
CA GLY A 57 -10.13 2.68 -14.68
C GLY A 57 -9.64 3.42 -13.42
N ASP A 58 -10.52 3.57 -12.43
CA ASP A 58 -10.24 4.13 -11.12
C ASP A 58 -11.20 3.51 -10.09
N PRO A 59 -10.70 2.74 -9.09
CA PRO A 59 -9.30 2.39 -8.86
C PRO A 59 -8.72 1.44 -9.91
N LEU A 60 -7.48 1.66 -10.33
CA LEU A 60 -6.70 0.72 -11.10
C LEU A 60 -6.02 -0.28 -10.15
N HIS A 61 -6.57 -1.49 -10.07
CA HIS A 61 -6.11 -2.51 -9.14
C HIS A 61 -4.98 -3.38 -9.71
N PHE A 62 -4.07 -3.78 -8.82
CA PHE A 62 -2.97 -4.69 -9.09
C PHE A 62 -2.97 -5.86 -8.09
N ALA A 63 -2.61 -7.05 -8.59
CA ALA A 63 -2.20 -8.17 -7.75
C ALA A 63 -0.70 -8.09 -7.47
N VAL A 64 -0.32 -8.41 -6.23
CA VAL A 64 1.07 -8.47 -5.78
C VAL A 64 1.55 -9.91 -5.77
N ALA A 65 2.52 -10.22 -6.63
CA ALA A 65 3.24 -11.48 -6.63
C ALA A 65 4.64 -11.29 -6.05
N THR A 66 5.07 -12.15 -5.13
CA THR A 66 6.48 -12.23 -4.68
C THR A 66 7.36 -12.78 -5.80
N ALA A 67 8.69 -12.68 -5.66
CA ALA A 67 9.67 -13.13 -6.66
C ALA A 67 9.50 -14.63 -7.02
N ASP A 68 9.12 -15.46 -6.05
CA ASP A 68 8.78 -16.88 -6.21
C ASP A 68 7.35 -17.12 -6.76
N ARG A 69 6.70 -16.06 -7.25
CA ARG A 69 5.40 -16.06 -7.94
C ARG A 69 4.19 -16.30 -7.04
N HIS A 70 4.32 -16.35 -5.72
CA HIS A 70 3.16 -16.44 -4.82
C HIS A 70 2.37 -15.13 -4.78
N LEU A 71 1.04 -15.19 -4.88
CA LEU A 71 0.20 -14.01 -4.68
C LEU A 71 0.06 -13.75 -3.18
N GLY A 72 0.39 -12.52 -2.78
CA GLY A 72 0.40 -12.10 -1.38
C GLY A 72 -0.57 -10.97 -1.07
N GLY A 73 -1.19 -10.35 -2.07
CA GLY A 73 -2.15 -9.29 -1.82
C GLY A 73 -2.51 -8.47 -3.04
N THR A 74 -3.17 -7.34 -2.79
CA THR A 74 -3.58 -6.35 -3.79
C THR A 74 -3.30 -4.93 -3.32
N LEU A 75 -3.23 -4.01 -4.27
CA LEU A 75 -3.21 -2.57 -4.06
C LEU A 75 -3.78 -1.87 -5.30
N SER A 76 -4.03 -0.56 -5.24
CA SER A 76 -4.47 0.21 -6.39
C SER A 76 -3.81 1.57 -6.48
N LEU A 77 -3.74 2.09 -7.71
CA LEU A 77 -3.66 3.52 -7.98
C LEU A 77 -5.08 4.05 -8.19
N MET A 78 -5.45 5.14 -7.52
CA MET A 78 -6.83 5.63 -7.51
C MET A 78 -6.93 7.14 -7.35
N ARG A 79 -8.14 7.66 -7.49
CA ARG A 79 -8.49 9.09 -7.42
C ARG A 79 -7.55 9.95 -8.28
N GLN A 80 -7.37 9.51 -9.52
CA GLN A 80 -6.45 10.15 -10.45
C GLN A 80 -6.97 11.55 -10.80
N GLN A 81 -6.14 12.56 -10.62
CA GLN A 81 -6.41 13.94 -11.00
C GLN A 81 -5.26 14.45 -11.90
N PRO A 82 -5.23 14.07 -13.19
CA PRO A 82 -4.13 14.40 -14.09
C PRO A 82 -3.90 15.91 -14.22
N GLU A 83 -4.97 16.72 -14.25
CA GLU A 83 -4.86 18.19 -14.34
C GLU A 83 -4.13 18.82 -13.14
N ALA A 84 -4.32 18.24 -11.94
CA ALA A 84 -3.63 18.67 -10.73
C ALA A 84 -2.30 17.94 -10.51
N GLY A 85 -2.01 16.89 -11.30
CA GLY A 85 -0.88 16.00 -11.08
C GLY A 85 -0.96 15.28 -9.73
N SER A 86 -2.15 14.85 -9.29
CA SER A 86 -2.33 14.11 -8.02
C SER A 86 -2.92 12.71 -8.21
N ILE A 87 -2.41 11.74 -7.46
CA ILE A 87 -2.89 10.34 -7.45
C ILE A 87 -2.74 9.72 -6.07
N GLU A 88 -3.51 8.67 -5.78
CA GLU A 88 -3.51 8.00 -4.47
C GLU A 88 -3.11 6.52 -4.61
N ILE A 89 -2.28 6.03 -3.68
CA ILE A 89 -2.14 4.59 -3.43
C ILE A 89 -3.19 4.20 -2.41
N GLY A 90 -4.05 3.25 -2.78
CA GLY A 90 -5.18 2.81 -1.96
C GLY A 90 -5.41 1.32 -2.07
N TRP A 91 -6.48 0.85 -1.41
CA TRP A 91 -6.89 -0.56 -1.41
C TRP A 91 -5.79 -1.57 -1.08
N VAL A 92 -4.76 -1.14 -0.33
CA VAL A 92 -3.65 -2.00 0.08
C VAL A 92 -4.18 -3.09 1.00
N THR A 93 -4.16 -4.32 0.50
CA THR A 93 -4.67 -5.51 1.19
C THR A 93 -3.62 -6.61 1.08
N PHE A 94 -2.82 -6.79 2.12
CA PHE A 94 -1.74 -7.80 2.15
C PHE A 94 -2.11 -8.94 3.08
N ALA A 95 -2.07 -10.16 2.56
CA ALA A 95 -2.17 -11.39 3.34
C ALA A 95 -1.03 -11.47 4.37
N PRO A 96 -1.23 -12.19 5.49
CA PRO A 96 -0.20 -12.41 6.51
C PRO A 96 1.18 -12.76 5.95
N ARG A 97 1.27 -13.69 4.98
CA ARG A 97 2.53 -14.06 4.31
C ARG A 97 3.31 -12.90 3.66
N LEU A 98 2.64 -11.82 3.26
CA LEU A 98 3.27 -10.66 2.60
C LEU A 98 3.59 -9.54 3.59
N GLN A 99 2.85 -9.44 4.69
CA GLN A 99 3.01 -8.34 5.66
C GLN A 99 4.42 -8.31 6.26
N ARG A 100 4.98 -7.10 6.39
CA ARG A 100 6.31 -6.86 6.97
C ARG A 100 7.48 -7.55 6.25
N THR A 101 7.30 -7.93 4.99
CA THR A 101 8.38 -8.44 4.13
C THR A 101 9.02 -7.33 3.30
N VAL A 102 10.19 -7.62 2.72
CA VAL A 102 10.84 -6.74 1.72
C VAL A 102 9.95 -6.56 0.50
N ALA A 103 9.33 -7.65 0.02
CA ALA A 103 8.38 -7.64 -1.08
C ALA A 103 7.17 -6.73 -0.83
N ALA A 104 6.64 -6.66 0.40
CA ALA A 104 5.56 -5.73 0.75
C ALA A 104 5.98 -4.26 0.60
N THR A 105 7.21 -3.93 0.99
CA THR A 105 7.73 -2.56 0.85
C THR A 105 7.97 -2.24 -0.63
N GLU A 106 8.57 -3.16 -1.39
CA GLU A 106 8.78 -2.97 -2.81
C GLU A 106 7.45 -2.84 -3.59
N ALA A 107 6.43 -3.61 -3.21
CA ALA A 107 5.10 -3.52 -3.80
C ALA A 107 4.48 -2.13 -3.64
N LEU A 108 4.81 -1.40 -2.58
CA LEU A 108 4.38 -0.01 -2.39
C LEU A 108 5.33 0.98 -3.07
N TYR A 109 6.64 0.69 -3.14
CA TYR A 109 7.63 1.50 -3.86
C TYR A 109 7.35 1.57 -5.36
N LEU A 110 7.03 0.46 -6.02
CA LEU A 110 6.80 0.40 -7.47
C LEU A 110 5.76 1.41 -7.98
N PRO A 111 4.54 1.52 -7.40
CA PRO A 111 3.57 2.53 -7.80
C PRO A 111 3.97 3.95 -7.38
N MET A 112 4.74 4.13 -6.29
CA MET A 112 5.31 5.45 -5.95
C MET A 112 6.24 5.92 -7.07
N ARG A 113 7.19 5.07 -7.47
CA ARG A 113 8.13 5.36 -8.57
C ARG A 113 7.40 5.66 -9.87
N TRP A 114 6.45 4.81 -10.23
CA TRP A 114 5.66 5.01 -11.45
C TRP A 114 4.92 6.36 -11.45
N ALA A 115 4.32 6.75 -10.32
CA ALA A 115 3.56 8.00 -10.25
C ALA A 115 4.44 9.23 -10.55
N PHE A 116 5.61 9.31 -9.91
CA PHE A 116 6.53 10.44 -10.13
C PHE A 116 7.20 10.39 -11.51
N GLU A 117 7.54 9.21 -12.03
CA GLU A 117 8.04 9.06 -13.42
C GLU A 117 6.99 9.46 -14.46
N ALA A 118 5.70 9.22 -14.17
CA ALA A 118 4.59 9.66 -15.00
C ALA A 118 4.30 11.17 -14.91
N GLY A 119 5.03 11.92 -14.09
CA GLY A 119 4.91 13.37 -13.95
C GLY A 119 3.87 13.82 -12.94
N TYR A 120 3.34 12.93 -12.10
CA TYR A 120 2.52 13.35 -10.96
C TYR A 120 3.38 14.14 -9.97
N ARG A 121 2.80 15.22 -9.46
CA ARG A 121 3.44 16.12 -8.50
C ARG A 121 3.13 15.80 -7.06
N ARG A 122 2.09 14.98 -6.83
CA ARG A 122 1.59 14.62 -5.50
C ARG A 122 1.07 13.19 -5.48
N LEU A 123 1.60 12.40 -4.56
CA LEU A 123 1.14 11.06 -4.26
C LEU A 123 0.51 11.01 -2.87
N GLU A 124 -0.71 10.52 -2.78
CA GLU A 124 -1.50 10.52 -1.55
C GLU A 124 -1.57 9.14 -0.91
N TRP A 125 -1.60 9.10 0.42
CA TRP A 125 -1.99 7.94 1.22
C TRP A 125 -3.08 8.35 2.21
N LYS A 126 -4.15 7.57 2.28
CA LYS A 126 -5.25 7.79 3.23
C LYS A 126 -5.64 6.51 3.93
N CYS A 127 -5.94 6.64 5.22
CA CYS A 127 -6.43 5.53 6.01
C CYS A 127 -7.43 5.99 7.06
N ASP A 128 -8.15 5.04 7.65
CA ASP A 128 -8.91 5.29 8.87
C ASP A 128 -7.93 5.80 9.95
N ALA A 129 -8.28 6.89 10.62
CA ALA A 129 -7.43 7.49 11.64
C ALA A 129 -7.14 6.55 12.82
N ALA A 130 -7.99 5.54 13.07
CA ALA A 130 -7.78 4.49 14.06
C ALA A 130 -6.87 3.34 13.55
N ASN A 131 -6.55 3.31 12.25
CA ASN A 131 -5.65 2.31 11.67
C ASN A 131 -4.18 2.67 11.88
N ALA A 132 -3.70 2.52 13.12
CA ALA A 132 -2.32 2.84 13.48
C ALA A 132 -1.27 2.05 12.66
N ALA A 133 -1.59 0.85 12.19
CA ALA A 133 -0.70 0.08 11.32
C ALA A 133 -0.51 0.75 9.95
N SER A 134 -1.60 1.21 9.33
CA SER A 134 -1.53 1.93 8.05
C SER A 134 -0.87 3.30 8.19
N ARG A 135 -1.13 4.03 9.29
CA ARG A 135 -0.46 5.30 9.61
C ARG A 135 1.06 5.13 9.74
N ARG A 136 1.49 4.11 10.49
CA ARG A 136 2.93 3.74 10.59
C ARG A 136 3.52 3.35 9.25
N ALA A 137 2.77 2.63 8.40
CA ALA A 137 3.25 2.27 7.08
C ALA A 137 3.48 3.50 6.20
N ALA A 138 2.55 4.47 6.21
CA ALA A 138 2.68 5.73 5.48
C ALA A 138 3.94 6.50 5.91
N GLN A 139 4.12 6.77 7.20
CA GLN A 139 5.30 7.46 7.73
C GLN A 139 6.60 6.69 7.46
N ARG A 140 6.59 5.35 7.63
CA ARG A 140 7.76 4.50 7.32
C ARG A 140 8.17 4.61 5.85
N LEU A 141 7.22 4.79 4.93
CA LEU A 141 7.47 4.94 3.49
C LEU A 141 7.82 6.39 3.08
N GLY A 142 7.90 7.33 4.02
CA GLY A 142 8.23 8.72 3.74
C GLY A 142 7.03 9.62 3.42
N PHE A 143 5.79 9.16 3.63
CA PHE A 143 4.63 10.04 3.48
C PHE A 143 4.51 10.98 4.70
N SER A 144 4.58 12.28 4.44
CA SER A 144 4.41 13.36 5.42
C SER A 144 2.95 13.49 5.84
N PHE A 145 2.68 13.65 7.13
CA PHE A 145 1.31 13.80 7.66
C PHE A 145 0.75 15.20 7.39
N GLU A 146 -0.52 15.29 6.98
CA GLU A 146 -1.16 16.57 6.65
C GLU A 146 -2.39 16.91 7.49
N GLY A 147 -2.99 15.91 8.16
CA GLY A 147 -4.13 16.15 9.03
C GLY A 147 -5.11 15.01 9.12
N VAL A 148 -6.15 15.22 9.93
CA VAL A 148 -7.29 14.31 10.07
C VAL A 148 -8.58 15.01 9.71
N HIS A 149 -9.29 14.48 8.74
CA HIS A 149 -10.65 14.92 8.41
C HIS A 149 -11.64 14.16 9.31
N ARG A 150 -12.24 14.88 10.26
CA ARG A 150 -13.23 14.34 11.20
C ARG A 150 -14.53 13.98 10.49
N GLN A 151 -15.13 12.85 10.85
CA GLN A 151 -16.36 12.31 10.27
C GLN A 151 -16.36 12.26 8.74
N ALA A 152 -15.20 11.98 8.14
CA ALA A 152 -15.02 12.03 6.70
C ALA A 152 -15.88 10.98 5.99
N ARG A 153 -16.10 9.81 6.59
CA ARG A 153 -16.87 8.69 6.02
C ARG A 153 -17.61 7.90 7.11
N VAL A 154 -18.61 7.14 6.69
CA VAL A 154 -19.14 6.00 7.45
C VAL A 154 -18.73 4.73 6.72
N VAL A 155 -18.06 3.81 7.42
CA VAL A 155 -17.57 2.54 6.85
C VAL A 155 -18.03 1.40 7.76
N LYS A 156 -18.71 0.40 7.19
CA LYS A 156 -19.25 -0.75 7.94
C LYS A 156 -20.05 -0.32 9.19
N GLY A 157 -20.88 0.72 9.04
CA GLY A 157 -21.73 1.26 10.11
C GLY A 157 -21.02 2.07 11.21
N ARG A 158 -19.71 2.34 11.10
CA ARG A 158 -18.97 3.16 12.06
C ARG A 158 -18.51 4.48 11.46
N ASN A 159 -18.39 5.50 12.31
CA ASN A 159 -17.64 6.72 11.98
C ASN A 159 -16.21 6.37 11.56
N ARG A 160 -15.73 7.03 10.49
CA ARG A 160 -14.35 7.00 10.03
C ARG A 160 -13.86 8.43 9.86
N ASP A 161 -12.97 8.82 10.76
CA ASP A 161 -12.07 9.94 10.53
C ASP A 161 -10.97 9.48 9.56
N THR A 162 -10.55 10.35 8.65
CA THR A 162 -9.52 10.00 7.64
C THR A 162 -8.23 10.73 7.94
N ALA A 163 -7.15 9.99 8.19
CA ALA A 163 -5.80 10.55 8.24
C ALA A 163 -5.23 10.67 6.83
N TRP A 164 -4.60 11.82 6.55
CA TRP A 164 -4.05 12.18 5.25
C TRP A 164 -2.54 12.30 5.32
N PHE A 165 -1.89 11.74 4.31
CA PHE A 165 -0.46 11.83 4.12
C PHE A 165 -0.13 12.01 2.64
N SER A 166 1.05 12.58 2.36
CA SER A 166 1.51 12.74 0.98
C SER A 166 3.03 12.66 0.82
N VAL A 167 3.45 12.40 -0.41
CA VAL A 167 4.79 12.70 -0.93
C VAL A 167 4.62 13.66 -2.11
N ILE A 168 5.48 14.67 -2.23
CA ILE A 168 5.50 15.58 -3.39
C ILE A 168 6.74 15.38 -4.28
N ASP A 169 6.68 15.87 -5.51
CA ASP A 169 7.75 15.80 -6.51
C ASP A 169 9.12 16.28 -5.97
N GLY A 170 9.15 17.38 -5.23
CA GLY A 170 10.37 17.92 -4.61
C GLY A 170 11.01 17.03 -3.54
N GLU A 171 10.25 16.11 -2.93
CA GLU A 171 10.75 15.16 -1.93
C GLU A 171 11.23 13.85 -2.58
N TRP A 172 10.73 13.54 -3.78
CA TRP A 172 10.85 12.23 -4.40
C TRP A 172 12.30 11.80 -4.65
N GLN A 173 13.17 12.70 -5.13
CA GLN A 173 14.55 12.33 -5.47
C GLN A 173 15.34 11.81 -4.25
N ALA A 174 15.20 12.45 -3.10
CA ALA A 174 15.84 12.00 -1.87
C ALA A 174 15.18 10.72 -1.33
N LEU A 175 13.85 10.67 -1.37
CA LEU A 175 13.08 9.53 -0.87
C LEU A 175 13.32 8.26 -1.68
N SER A 176 13.38 8.35 -3.02
CA SER A 176 13.61 7.20 -3.90
C SER A 176 14.99 6.59 -3.65
N ALA A 177 16.03 7.42 -3.52
CA ALA A 177 17.39 6.95 -3.22
C ALA A 177 17.46 6.18 -1.89
N VAL A 178 16.70 6.62 -0.87
CA VAL A 178 16.64 5.96 0.43
C VAL A 178 15.86 4.64 0.39
N LEU A 179 14.74 4.62 -0.37
CA LEU A 179 13.95 3.40 -0.60
C LEU A 179 14.77 2.36 -1.37
N GLU A 180 15.51 2.77 -2.39
CA GLU A 180 16.41 1.91 -3.16
C GLU A 180 17.56 1.37 -2.33
N THR A 181 18.17 2.22 -1.48
CA THR A 181 19.19 1.79 -0.51
C THR A 181 18.65 0.73 0.44
N TRP A 182 17.43 0.90 0.93
CA TRP A 182 16.81 -0.08 1.83
C TRP A 182 16.44 -1.39 1.11
N LEU A 183 16.02 -1.31 -0.16
CA LEU A 183 15.63 -2.44 -1.00
C LEU A 183 16.82 -3.22 -1.58
N ASP A 184 18.03 -2.66 -1.50
CA ASP A 184 19.25 -3.33 -1.95
C ASP A 184 19.49 -4.62 -1.14
N PRO A 185 19.80 -5.76 -1.79
CA PRO A 185 20.11 -7.01 -1.09
C PRO A 185 21.21 -6.89 -0.04
N ALA A 186 22.16 -5.96 -0.21
CA ALA A 186 23.23 -5.72 0.75
C ALA A 186 22.70 -5.21 2.11
N ASN A 187 21.49 -4.65 2.16
CA ASN A 187 20.84 -4.24 3.40
C ASN A 187 20.22 -5.40 4.18
N PHE A 188 20.29 -6.64 3.69
CA PHE A 188 19.75 -7.82 4.38
C PHE A 188 20.87 -8.81 4.69
N ASP A 189 20.80 -9.45 5.86
CA ASP A 189 21.69 -10.55 6.22
C ASP A 189 21.18 -11.90 5.67
N PRO A 190 21.96 -13.00 5.79
CA PRO A 190 21.54 -14.32 5.30
C PRO A 190 20.24 -14.86 5.90
N ASP A 191 19.84 -14.38 7.08
CA ASP A 191 18.60 -14.76 7.76
C ASP A 191 17.41 -13.87 7.34
N GLY A 192 17.66 -12.89 6.46
CA GLY A 192 16.66 -11.96 5.93
C GLY A 192 16.38 -10.77 6.85
N ALA A 193 17.15 -10.57 7.92
CA ALA A 193 17.01 -9.40 8.78
C ALA A 193 17.64 -8.16 8.14
N GLN A 194 16.93 -7.03 8.23
CA GLN A 194 17.44 -5.75 7.73
C GLN A 194 18.60 -5.24 8.61
N ARG A 195 19.68 -4.79 7.98
CA ARG A 195 20.83 -4.13 8.62
C ARG A 195 20.48 -2.71 9.04
N THR A 196 19.76 -1.99 8.19
CA THR A 196 19.25 -0.64 8.45
C THR A 196 17.73 -0.62 8.34
N ARG A 197 17.06 0.04 9.29
CA ARG A 197 15.60 0.16 9.26
C ARG A 197 15.19 1.24 8.27
N LEU A 198 14.16 0.98 7.47
CA LEU A 198 13.63 1.99 6.56
C LEU A 198 13.19 3.27 7.29
N SER A 199 12.62 3.15 8.49
CA SER A 199 12.21 4.30 9.28
C SER A 199 13.38 5.22 9.64
N ASP A 200 14.57 4.68 9.88
CA ASP A 200 15.74 5.49 10.25
C ASP A 200 16.23 6.31 9.05
N LEU A 201 15.99 5.78 7.85
CA LEU A 201 16.30 6.39 6.57
C LEU A 201 15.26 7.44 6.12
N THR A 202 13.97 7.18 6.35
CA THR A 202 12.88 8.06 5.88
C THR A 202 12.51 9.15 6.89
N LEU A 203 12.74 8.94 8.19
CA LEU A 203 12.36 9.90 9.23
C LEU A 203 12.93 11.32 9.02
N PRO A 204 14.21 11.52 8.61
CA PRO A 204 14.75 12.85 8.34
C PRO A 204 14.13 13.55 7.12
N LEU A 205 13.43 12.81 6.25
CA LEU A 205 12.84 13.33 5.01
C LEU A 205 11.38 13.77 5.20
N LEU A 206 10.74 13.44 6.32
CA LEU A 206 9.35 13.81 6.57
C LEU A 206 9.21 15.33 6.82
N ALA A 207 8.37 16.00 6.03
CA ALA A 207 7.99 17.38 6.27
C ALA A 207 7.17 17.55 7.56
N ALA A 208 6.37 16.54 7.91
CA ALA A 208 5.60 16.50 9.15
C ALA A 208 5.42 15.07 9.66
N ARG A 209 5.60 14.90 10.97
CA ARG A 209 5.35 13.64 11.68
C ARG A 209 3.89 13.54 12.09
N ASP A 210 3.42 12.31 12.17
CA ASP A 210 2.08 12.03 12.66
C ASP A 210 2.05 12.10 14.20
N PRO A 211 1.37 13.09 14.81
CA PRO A 211 1.35 13.26 16.26
C PRO A 211 0.64 12.11 17.00
N ALA A 212 -0.11 11.25 16.30
CA ALA A 212 -0.75 10.07 16.89
C ALA A 212 0.20 8.86 16.98
N LEU A 213 1.42 8.95 16.46
CA LEU A 213 2.43 7.89 16.46
C LEU A 213 3.65 8.21 17.35
N GLU A 214 3.64 9.37 17.99
CA GLU A 214 4.68 9.81 18.94
C GLU A 214 4.48 9.23 20.34
#